data_AF-A0A8T4UER8-F1
#
_entry.id   AF-A0A8T4UER8-F1
#
_cell.length_a   1.000
_cell.length_b   1.000
_cell.length_c   1.000
_cell.angle_alpha   90.00
_cell.angle_beta   90.00
_cell.angle_gamma   90.00
#
_symmetry.space_group_name_H-M   'P 1'
#
loop_
_entity.id
_entity.type
_entity.pdbx_description
1 polymer ?
#
loop_
_entity_poly.entity_id
_entity_poly.type
_entity_poly.pdbx_seq_one_letter_code
_entity_poly.pdbx_strand_id
1 'polypeptide(L)'
;MLSFKKKLYLMMLKKVDIFICSSQLMKDYLPKESHDRAYVVPPAFNREKFEKIKCNINNKNIIFTARICLEKGVDHLVNVFLKVKKQYKESRLYLLGASSYIPGQ
;
A
#
# COMPACT_ATOMS: atom_id res chain seq x y z
N MET A 1 -17.38 20.53 -14.87
CA MET A 1 -17.58 19.43 -15.84
C MET A 1 -16.90 18.17 -15.28
N LEU A 2 -17.62 17.05 -15.09
CA LEU A 2 -17.00 15.80 -14.60
C LEU A 2 -15.99 15.28 -15.63
N SER A 3 -14.80 14.85 -15.17
CA SER A 3 -13.81 14.21 -16.04
C SER A 3 -14.36 12.94 -16.67
N PHE A 4 -13.92 12.63 -17.90
CA PHE A 4 -14.34 11.43 -18.62
C PHE A 4 -14.18 10.15 -17.78
N LYS A 5 -13.07 10.02 -17.05
CA LYS A 5 -12.81 8.91 -16.13
C LYS A 5 -13.89 8.77 -15.05
N LYS A 6 -14.32 9.89 -14.46
CA LYS A 6 -15.34 9.87 -13.40
C LYS A 6 -16.73 9.53 -13.95
N LYS A 7 -17.05 9.96 -15.17
CA LYS A 7 -18.29 9.55 -15.87
C LYS A 7 -18.29 8.05 -16.17
N LEU A 8 -17.20 7.53 -16.73
CA LEU A 8 -17.06 6.09 -17.02
C LEU A 8 -17.18 5.25 -15.76
N TYR A 9 -16.53 5.67 -14.67
CA TYR A 9 -16.64 5.01 -13.37
C TYR A 9 -18.10 4.94 -12.88
N LEU A 10 -18.82 6.07 -12.87
CA LEU A 10 -20.23 6.10 -12.48
C LEU A 10 -21.13 5.24 -13.37
N MET A 11 -20.83 5.14 -14.67
CA MET A 11 -21.56 4.25 -15.59
C MET A 11 -21.29 2.78 -15.29
N MET A 12 -20.05 2.42 -14.95
CA MET A 12 -19.70 1.05 -14.56
C MET A 12 -20.35 0.64 -13.24
N LEU A 13 -20.42 1.55 -12.25
CA LEU A 13 -21.06 1.26 -10.95
C LEU A 13 -22.51 0.79 -11.10
N LYS A 14 -23.23 1.31 -12.10
CA LYS A 14 -24.64 0.93 -12.39
C LYS A 14 -24.79 -0.41 -13.11
N LYS A 15 -23.70 -0.94 -13.69
CA LYS A 15 -23.72 -2.14 -14.53
C LYS A 15 -23.13 -3.38 -13.86
N VAL A 16 -22.63 -3.25 -12.64
CA VAL A 16 -22.07 -4.37 -11.88
C VAL A 16 -23.04 -4.81 -10.79
N ASP A 17 -23.13 -6.11 -10.57
CA ASP A 17 -24.00 -6.68 -9.54
C ASP A 17 -23.34 -6.68 -8.18
N ILE A 18 -22.01 -6.87 -8.14
CA ILE A 18 -21.22 -7.03 -6.93
C ILE A 18 -19.89 -6.29 -7.05
N PHE A 19 -19.46 -5.67 -5.95
CA PHE A 19 -18.12 -5.11 -5.79
C PHE A 19 -17.28 -5.99 -4.87
N ILE A 20 -16.04 -6.23 -5.27
CA ILE A 20 -15.03 -6.85 -4.42
C ILE A 20 -14.00 -5.78 -4.05
N CYS A 21 -13.90 -5.48 -2.77
CA CYS A 21 -13.01 -4.47 -2.21
C CYS A 21 -11.89 -5.16 -1.43
N SER A 22 -10.64 -4.69 -1.53
CA SER A 22 -9.54 -5.31 -0.78
C SER A 22 -9.48 -4.91 0.70
N SER A 23 -10.24 -3.89 1.10
CA SER A 23 -10.32 -3.37 2.46
C SER A 23 -11.63 -2.62 2.70
N GLN A 24 -11.96 -2.40 3.97
CA GLN A 24 -13.10 -1.58 4.36
C GLN A 24 -12.96 -0.14 3.84
N LEU A 25 -11.75 0.43 3.90
CA LEU A 25 -11.46 1.76 3.36
C LEU A 25 -11.86 1.87 1.87
N MET A 26 -11.57 0.85 1.07
CA MET A 26 -11.98 0.84 -0.34
C MET A 26 -13.49 0.73 -0.53
N LYS A 27 -14.18 -0.01 0.35
CA LYS A 27 -15.65 -0.08 0.35
C LYS A 27 -16.25 1.28 0.71
N ASP A 28 -15.67 1.99 1.66
CA ASP A 28 -16.15 3.30 2.10
C ASP A 28 -16.02 4.39 1.03
N TYR A 29 -15.11 4.21 0.05
CA TYR A 29 -15.01 5.07 -1.13
C TYR A 29 -16.13 4.86 -2.15
N LEU A 30 -16.89 3.78 -2.07
CA LEU A 30 -18.05 3.56 -2.94
C LEU A 30 -19.23 4.45 -2.49
N PRO A 31 -20.12 4.85 -3.43
CA PRO A 31 -21.39 5.46 -3.06
C PRO A 31 -22.17 4.56 -2.10
N LYS A 32 -22.85 5.15 -1.11
CA LYS A 32 -23.54 4.41 -0.05
C LYS A 32 -24.55 3.41 -0.60
N GLU A 33 -25.21 3.74 -1.71
CA GLU A 33 -26.19 2.89 -2.39
C GLU A 33 -25.58 1.61 -2.98
N SER A 34 -24.25 1.54 -3.07
CA SER A 34 -23.51 0.36 -3.54
C SER A 34 -22.98 -0.51 -2.41
N HIS A 35 -23.12 -0.11 -1.14
CA HIS A 35 -22.49 -0.80 0.01
C HIS A 35 -23.08 -2.18 0.26
N ASP A 36 -24.38 -2.38 0.04
CA ASP A 36 -25.07 -3.67 0.21
C ASP A 36 -24.59 -4.72 -0.81
N ARG A 37 -24.00 -4.25 -1.90
CA ARG A 37 -23.46 -5.07 -2.98
C ARG A 37 -21.94 -5.15 -2.94
N ALA A 38 -21.30 -4.62 -1.90
CA ALA A 38 -19.86 -4.54 -1.77
C ALA A 38 -19.34 -5.45 -0.66
N TYR A 39 -18.41 -6.33 -1.00
CA TYR A 39 -17.81 -7.30 -0.09
C TYR A 39 -16.32 -7.02 0.05
N VAL A 40 -15.83 -7.09 1.28
CA VAL A 40 -14.40 -6.94 1.56
C VAL A 40 -13.75 -8.31 1.48
N VAL A 41 -12.89 -8.50 0.48
CA VAL A 41 -12.09 -9.69 0.28
C VAL A 41 -10.62 -9.26 0.23
N PRO A 42 -9.92 -9.29 1.38
CA PRO A 42 -8.51 -8.90 1.43
C PRO A 42 -7.66 -9.90 0.63
N PRO A 43 -6.53 -9.45 0.06
CA PRO A 43 -5.63 -10.33 -0.67
C PRO A 43 -5.10 -11.44 0.25
N ALA A 44 -5.15 -12.67 -0.25
CA ALA A 44 -4.59 -13.83 0.45
C ALA A 44 -3.06 -13.83 0.39
N PHE A 45 -2.42 -14.44 1.38
CA PHE A 45 -0.98 -14.68 1.38
C PHE A 45 -0.67 -16.13 1.76
N ASN A 46 0.46 -16.65 1.26
CA ASN A 46 0.89 -18.01 1.56
C ASN A 46 1.54 -18.05 2.96
N ARG A 47 0.76 -18.43 3.95
CA ARG A 47 1.17 -18.53 5.36
C ARG A 47 2.44 -19.37 5.57
N GLU A 48 2.53 -20.54 4.95
CA GLU A 48 3.64 -21.49 5.12
C GLU A 48 5.00 -20.90 4.71
N LYS A 49 5.01 -19.96 3.76
CA LYS A 49 6.22 -19.25 3.35
C LYS A 49 6.74 -18.27 4.41
N PHE A 50 5.87 -17.72 5.25
CA PHE A 50 6.23 -16.68 6.21
C PHE A 50 6.42 -17.21 7.64
N GLU A 51 5.78 -18.32 8.01
CA GLU A 51 5.89 -18.87 9.38
C GLU A 51 7.26 -19.44 9.73
N LYS A 52 8.07 -19.79 8.73
CA LYS A 52 9.40 -20.39 8.93
C LYS A 52 10.48 -19.37 9.30
N ILE A 53 10.15 -18.08 9.35
CA ILE A 53 11.11 -17.00 9.59
C ILE A 53 11.34 -16.85 11.09
N LYS A 54 12.58 -17.09 11.54
CA LYS A 54 13.00 -16.78 12.92
C LYS A 54 13.25 -15.28 13.06
N CYS A 55 12.49 -14.60 13.92
CA CYS A 55 12.70 -13.19 14.20
C CYS A 55 13.70 -12.98 15.34
N ASN A 56 14.55 -11.96 15.23
CA ASN A 56 15.37 -11.48 16.34
C ASN A 56 14.82 -10.12 16.79
N ILE A 57 14.13 -10.11 17.93
CA ILE A 57 13.48 -8.92 18.49
C ILE A 57 14.46 -7.84 18.96
N ASN A 58 15.73 -8.19 19.15
CA ASN A 58 16.77 -7.25 19.57
C ASN A 58 17.41 -6.51 18.40
N ASN A 59 17.12 -6.91 17.15
CA ASN A 59 17.66 -6.27 15.97
C ASN A 59 17.02 -4.88 15.76
N LYS A 60 17.85 -3.88 15.42
CA LYS A 60 17.45 -2.49 15.12
C LYS A 60 17.41 -2.18 13.62
N ASN A 61 17.39 -3.23 12.80
CA ASN A 61 17.23 -3.11 11.36
C ASN A 61 15.78 -2.85 10.99
N ILE A 62 15.58 -1.91 10.07
CA ILE A 62 14.30 -1.55 9.48
C ILE A 62 14.35 -1.97 8.01
N ILE A 63 13.29 -2.62 7.54
CA ILE A 63 13.13 -3.00 6.14
C ILE A 63 11.87 -2.34 5.58
N PHE A 64 12.00 -1.74 4.40
CA PHE A 64 10.90 -1.26 3.60
C PHE A 64 10.84 -2.07 2.31
N THR A 65 9.66 -2.59 1.98
CA THR A 65 9.45 -3.34 0.74
C THR A 65 8.23 -2.82 -0.02
N ALA A 66 8.48 -2.13 -1.13
CA ALA A 66 7.48 -1.68 -2.10
C ALA A 66 8.20 -1.02 -3.28
N ARG A 67 7.45 -0.62 -4.33
CA ARG A 67 7.98 0.31 -5.34
C ARG A 67 8.53 1.56 -4.68
N ILE A 68 9.71 2.02 -5.13
CA ILE A 68 10.30 3.26 -4.64
C ILE A 68 9.69 4.42 -5.43
N CYS A 69 8.64 5.01 -4.86
CA CYS A 69 7.96 6.18 -5.40
C CYS A 69 7.34 7.05 -4.28
N LEU A 70 7.02 8.30 -4.61
CA LEU A 70 6.47 9.28 -3.67
C LEU A 70 5.12 8.85 -3.06
N GLU A 71 4.28 8.17 -3.85
CA GLU A 71 3.01 7.62 -3.37
C GLU A 71 3.19 6.65 -2.18
N LYS A 72 4.37 6.04 -2.05
CA LYS A 72 4.70 5.15 -0.94
C LYS A 72 5.43 5.85 0.22
N GLY A 73 5.64 7.16 0.13
CA GLY A 73 6.22 7.98 1.20
C GLY A 73 7.66 7.63 1.54
N VAL A 74 8.43 7.12 0.58
CA VAL A 74 9.83 6.69 0.83
C VAL A 74 10.71 7.87 1.22
N ASP A 75 10.43 9.04 0.69
CA ASP A 75 11.09 10.31 1.04
C ASP A 75 10.89 10.64 2.54
N HIS A 76 9.66 10.52 3.04
CA HIS A 76 9.38 10.70 4.47
C HIS A 76 10.07 9.64 5.32
N LEU A 77 10.07 8.39 4.88
CA LEU A 77 10.74 7.28 5.57
C LEU A 77 12.23 7.55 5.76
N VAL A 78 12.94 7.98 4.70
CA VAL A 78 14.37 8.30 4.78
C VAL A 78 14.62 9.45 5.76
N ASN A 79 13.81 10.51 5.68
CA ASN A 79 13.93 11.68 6.57
C ASN A 79 13.72 11.32 8.05
N VAL A 80 12.75 10.46 8.35
CA VAL A 80 12.52 9.94 9.71
C VAL A 80 13.68 9.06 10.14
N PHE A 81 14.17 8.18 9.27
CA PHE A 81 15.27 7.28 9.60
C PHE A 81 16.56 8.04 9.95
N LEU A 82 16.85 9.17 9.32
CA LEU A 82 17.99 10.01 9.71
C LEU A 82 17.92 10.47 11.18
N LYS A 83 16.72 10.69 11.71
CA LYS A 83 16.52 11.01 13.14
C LYS A 83 16.71 9.76 14.01
N VAL A 84 16.15 8.63 13.60
CA VAL A 84 16.32 7.33 14.29
C VAL A 84 17.80 6.95 14.38
N LYS A 85 18.55 7.08 13.29
CA LYS A 85 19.99 6.78 13.20
C LYS A 85 20.83 7.63 14.15
N LYS A 86 20.38 8.86 14.48
CA LYS A 86 21.06 9.69 15.48
C LYS A 86 20.97 9.11 16.89
N GLN A 87 19.82 8.50 17.23
CA GLN A 87 19.58 7.89 18.54
C GLN A 87 20.07 6.44 18.62
N TYR A 88 19.88 5.65 17.56
CA TYR A 88 20.26 4.24 17.47
C TYR A 88 21.34 4.08 16.39
N LYS A 89 22.60 4.22 16.81
CA LYS A 89 23.75 4.32 15.88
C LYS A 89 23.97 3.04 15.08
N GLU A 90 23.60 1.89 15.62
CA GLU A 90 23.70 0.58 14.98
C GLU A 90 22.57 0.28 14.00
N SER A 91 21.48 1.05 14.03
CA SER A 91 20.31 0.79 13.18
C SER A 91 20.63 0.93 11.69
N ARG A 92 19.95 0.14 10.85
CA ARG A 92 20.10 0.15 9.39
C ARG A 92 18.73 0.20 8.74
N LEU A 93 18.61 0.95 7.65
CA LEU A 93 17.41 0.96 6.81
C LEU A 93 17.73 0.25 5.49
N TYR A 94 16.98 -0.80 5.20
CA TYR A 94 17.03 -1.54 3.94
C TYR A 94 15.82 -1.16 3.10
N LEU A 95 16.06 -0.55 1.94
CA LEU A 95 15.02 -0.22 0.96
C LEU A 95 15.03 -1.28 -0.15
N LEU A 96 13.97 -2.10 -0.23
CA LEU A 96 13.83 -3.15 -1.22
C LEU A 96 12.69 -2.86 -2.18
N GLY A 97 13.02 -2.60 -3.44
CA GLY A 97 12.04 -2.50 -4.51
C GLY A 97 12.59 -1.79 -5.73
N ALA A 98 11.93 -1.97 -6.86
CA ALA A 98 12.28 -1.26 -8.08
C ALA A 98 11.78 0.19 -8.01
N SER A 99 12.63 1.12 -8.45
CA SER A 99 12.20 2.49 -8.73
C SER A 99 11.39 2.51 -10.02
N SER A 100 10.33 3.31 -10.05
CA SER A 100 9.63 3.63 -11.31
C SER A 100 10.27 4.84 -12.01
N TYR A 101 11.45 5.31 -11.56
CA TYR A 101 12.11 6.48 -12.12
C TYR A 101 12.49 6.22 -13.57
N ILE A 102 11.70 6.81 -14.48
CA ILE A 102 12.08 7.06 -15.86
C ILE A 102 12.78 8.42 -15.83
N PRO A 103 14.11 8.51 -16.03
CA PRO A 103 14.76 9.81 -16.17
C PRO A 103 14.19 10.52 -17.41
N GLY A 104 13.67 11.74 -17.25
CA GLY A 104 13.33 12.62 -18.38
C GLY A 104 11.88 12.58 -18.91
N GLN A 105 10.88 12.27 -18.09
CA GLN A 105 9.47 12.57 -18.38
C GLN A 105 8.87 13.47 -17.30
#